data_AF-A0A2N0QW30-F1
#
_entry.id   AF-A0A2N0QW30-F1
#
_cell.length_a   1.000
_cell.length_b   1.000
_cell.length_c   1.000
_cell.angle_alpha   90.00
_cell.angle_beta   90.00
_cell.angle_gamma   90.00
#
_symmetry.space_group_name_H-M   'P 1'
#
loop_
_entity.id
_entity.type
_entity.pdbx_description
1 polymer ?
#
loop_
_entity_poly.entity_id
_entity_poly.type
_entity_poly.pdbx_seq_one_letter_code
_entity_poly.pdbx_strand_id
1 'polypeptide(L)'
;MASQLHFNDHYKSLLDQLPPSMKKDVWLRLTNRKNKPLSEEQVRDGFEKQLEERELHVQQRENNIKKTIEAQVAEERKHLKDEYDALKSRLESEYNNCMVDMKQKIYSFKHQLEEQQKSGSDDLERQYKSRICALDKSNAVKDKEIGKLSASLSRSKNEIKDLKHVLSSVKKTIKTLDDIIYSKDQTIIAYYDGICSINPDCIDNTIEPTIFYEKEAKVLWTRWHDDAKDDLNI
;
A
#
# COMPACT_ATOMS: atom_id res chain seq x y z
N MET A 1 12.38 -79.38 -22.04
CA MET A 1 12.79 -80.56 -22.84
C MET A 1 14.25 -80.52 -23.32
N ALA A 2 14.96 -79.38 -23.34
CA ALA A 2 16.36 -79.32 -23.77
C ALA A 2 17.39 -79.93 -22.77
N SER A 3 17.10 -79.96 -21.47
CA SER A 3 18.06 -80.40 -20.44
C SER A 3 18.26 -81.93 -20.33
N GLN A 4 17.29 -82.73 -20.80
CA GLN A 4 17.40 -84.20 -20.78
C GLN A 4 18.37 -84.74 -21.83
N LEU A 5 18.45 -84.11 -23.02
CA LEU A 5 19.45 -84.49 -24.03
C LEU A 5 20.87 -84.26 -23.52
N HIS A 6 21.12 -83.10 -22.89
CA HIS A 6 22.45 -82.74 -22.39
C HIS A 6 22.94 -83.63 -21.25
N PHE A 7 22.03 -84.12 -20.39
CA PHE A 7 22.39 -85.10 -19.35
C PHE A 7 22.83 -86.41 -19.99
N ASN A 8 22.05 -86.94 -20.93
CA ASN A 8 22.31 -88.24 -21.54
C ASN A 8 23.62 -88.26 -22.36
N ASP A 9 23.94 -87.17 -23.06
CA ASP A 9 25.17 -87.04 -23.85
C ASP A 9 26.43 -86.96 -22.96
N HIS A 10 26.33 -86.27 -21.81
CA HIS A 10 27.44 -86.16 -20.86
C HIS A 10 27.83 -87.52 -20.25
N TYR A 11 26.85 -88.32 -19.84
CA TYR A 11 27.11 -89.65 -19.29
C TYR A 11 27.54 -90.66 -20.35
N LYS A 12 27.03 -90.56 -21.58
CA LYS A 12 27.53 -91.36 -22.72
C LYS A 12 29.00 -91.11 -23.00
N SER A 13 29.41 -89.84 -23.07
CA SER A 13 30.82 -89.48 -23.27
C SER A 13 31.74 -90.04 -22.18
N LEU A 14 31.31 -90.01 -20.91
CA LEU A 14 32.08 -90.57 -19.79
C LEU A 14 32.17 -92.09 -19.84
N LEU A 15 31.07 -92.76 -20.24
CA LEU A 15 31.06 -94.20 -20.45
C LEU A 15 32.00 -94.59 -21.57
N ASP A 16 32.04 -93.86 -22.69
CA ASP A 16 32.90 -94.19 -23.82
C ASP A 16 34.40 -94.07 -23.49
N GLN A 17 34.77 -93.19 -22.55
CA GLN A 17 36.14 -93.00 -22.08
C GLN A 17 36.64 -94.09 -21.11
N LEU A 18 35.78 -95.00 -20.62
CA LEU A 18 36.20 -96.06 -19.70
C LEU A 18 36.96 -97.19 -20.41
N PRO A 19 38.05 -97.72 -19.81
CA PRO A 19 38.77 -98.87 -20.34
C PRO A 19 37.84 -100.08 -20.57
N PRO A 20 37.97 -100.81 -21.69
CA PRO A 20 37.13 -101.97 -21.99
C PRO A 20 37.11 -103.03 -20.87
N SER A 21 38.22 -103.18 -20.14
CA SER A 21 38.33 -104.08 -18.99
C SER A 21 37.41 -103.68 -17.83
N MET A 22 37.26 -102.39 -17.54
CA MET A 22 36.39 -101.90 -16.48
C MET A 22 34.91 -102.04 -16.84
N LYS A 23 34.55 -101.75 -18.10
CA LYS A 23 33.19 -102.00 -18.61
C LYS A 23 32.83 -103.48 -18.46
N LYS A 24 33.75 -104.36 -18.83
CA LYS A 24 33.59 -105.81 -18.71
C LYS A 24 33.53 -106.27 -17.25
N ASP A 25 34.33 -105.70 -16.35
CA ASP A 25 34.34 -106.05 -14.93
C ASP A 25 33.07 -105.59 -14.20
N VAL A 26 32.59 -104.37 -14.48
CA VAL A 26 31.30 -103.89 -13.96
C VAL A 26 30.15 -104.76 -14.46
N TRP A 27 30.15 -105.10 -15.76
CA TRP A 27 29.17 -106.02 -16.34
C TRP A 27 29.24 -107.41 -15.71
N LEU A 28 30.45 -107.95 -15.47
CA LEU A 28 30.65 -109.22 -14.78
C LEU A 28 30.17 -109.16 -13.32
N ARG A 29 30.38 -108.05 -12.61
CA ARG A 29 29.91 -107.90 -11.22
C ARG A 29 28.39 -107.82 -11.11
N LEU A 30 27.73 -107.21 -12.09
CA LEU A 30 26.26 -107.18 -12.19
C LEU A 30 25.70 -108.57 -12.52
N THR A 31 26.38 -109.34 -13.36
CA THR A 31 25.91 -110.65 -13.85
C THR A 31 26.40 -111.87 -13.05
N ASN A 32 27.42 -111.73 -12.18
CA ASN A 32 27.98 -112.83 -11.37
C ASN A 32 27.70 -112.74 -9.86
N ARG A 33 26.51 -112.32 -9.43
CA ARG A 33 26.11 -112.57 -8.03
C ARG A 33 26.01 -114.09 -7.82
N LYS A 34 26.96 -114.63 -7.05
CA LYS A 34 27.23 -116.07 -6.82
C LYS A 34 26.03 -116.92 -6.34
N ASN A 35 24.89 -116.36 -5.99
CA ASN A 35 23.70 -117.11 -5.53
C ASN A 35 22.41 -116.57 -6.19
N LYS A 36 22.25 -116.79 -7.51
CA LYS A 36 21.12 -116.37 -8.35
C LYS A 36 21.31 -114.94 -8.91
N PRO A 37 22.00 -114.78 -10.06
CA PRO A 37 22.08 -113.49 -10.72
C PRO A 37 20.67 -113.08 -11.15
N LEU A 38 20.27 -111.86 -10.77
CA LEU A 38 19.00 -111.28 -11.22
C LEU A 38 19.02 -111.26 -12.74
N SER A 39 17.91 -111.65 -13.39
CA SER A 39 17.80 -111.42 -14.84
C SER A 39 17.89 -109.92 -15.10
N GLU A 40 18.34 -109.54 -16.29
CA GLU A 40 18.44 -108.13 -16.70
C GLU A 40 17.12 -107.39 -16.46
N GLU A 41 16.00 -108.10 -16.65
CA GLU A 41 14.63 -107.63 -16.42
C GLU A 41 14.32 -107.36 -14.93
N GLN A 42 14.82 -108.18 -14.00
CA GLN A 42 14.65 -107.97 -12.56
C GLN A 42 15.51 -106.80 -12.04
N VAL A 43 16.68 -106.57 -12.65
CA VAL A 43 17.50 -105.39 -12.36
C VAL A 43 16.81 -104.12 -12.87
N ARG A 44 16.26 -104.18 -14.09
CA ARG A 44 15.50 -103.08 -14.70
C ARG A 44 14.25 -102.73 -13.89
N ASP A 45 13.44 -103.72 -13.51
CA ASP A 45 12.25 -103.56 -12.67
C ASP A 45 12.57 -102.95 -11.30
N GLY A 46 13.70 -103.34 -10.69
CA GLY A 46 14.17 -102.75 -9.43
C GLY A 46 14.57 -101.27 -9.57
N PHE A 47 15.17 -100.88 -10.69
CA PHE A 47 15.49 -99.48 -10.98
C PHE A 47 14.25 -98.66 -11.33
N GLU A 48 13.30 -99.23 -12.09
CA GLU A 48 12.03 -98.58 -12.44
C GLU A 48 11.25 -98.21 -11.18
N LYS A 49 11.10 -99.15 -10.23
CA LYS A 49 10.42 -98.91 -8.95
C LYS A 49 11.11 -97.84 -8.10
N GLN A 50 12.44 -97.83 -8.04
CA GLN A 50 13.18 -96.78 -7.33
C GLN A 50 13.03 -95.41 -7.98
N LEU A 51 12.92 -95.35 -9.31
CA LEU A 51 12.65 -94.12 -10.04
C LEU A 51 11.24 -93.62 -9.78
N GLU A 52 10.23 -94.48 -9.82
CA GLU A 52 8.83 -94.14 -9.49
C GLU A 52 8.68 -93.63 -8.05
N GLU A 53 9.31 -94.30 -7.07
CA GLU A 53 9.30 -93.84 -5.68
C GLU A 53 9.98 -92.46 -5.51
N ARG A 54 11.11 -92.24 -6.19
CA ARG A 54 11.79 -90.93 -6.18
C ARG A 54 10.94 -89.85 -6.83
N GLU A 55 10.31 -90.15 -7.95
CA GLU A 55 9.41 -89.25 -8.67
C GLU A 55 8.23 -88.84 -7.77
N LEU A 56 7.59 -89.80 -7.10
CA LEU A 56 6.53 -89.53 -6.12
C LEU A 56 7.00 -88.63 -4.96
N HIS A 57 8.20 -88.90 -4.43
CA HIS A 57 8.78 -88.06 -3.38
C HIS A 57 9.09 -86.62 -3.84
N VAL A 58 9.57 -86.46 -5.08
CA VAL A 58 9.81 -85.14 -5.68
C VAL A 58 8.48 -84.40 -5.88
N GLN A 59 7.48 -85.04 -6.48
CA GLN A 59 6.15 -84.46 -6.69
C GLN A 59 5.49 -84.05 -5.37
N GLN A 60 5.63 -84.86 -4.31
CA GLN A 60 5.13 -84.52 -2.98
C GLN A 60 5.82 -83.27 -2.42
N ARG A 61 7.15 -83.16 -2.58
CA ARG A 61 7.91 -81.97 -2.17
C ARG A 61 7.50 -80.74 -2.97
N GLU A 62 7.37 -80.87 -4.29
CA GLU A 62 6.93 -79.78 -5.16
C GLU A 62 5.54 -79.28 -4.76
N ASN A 63 4.59 -80.19 -4.51
CA ASN A 63 3.26 -79.83 -4.05
C ASN A 63 3.27 -79.11 -2.69
N ASN A 64 4.10 -79.56 -1.75
CA ASN A 64 4.24 -78.90 -0.44
C ASN A 64 4.86 -77.50 -0.58
N ILE A 65 5.91 -77.35 -1.40
CA ILE A 65 6.53 -76.05 -1.68
C ILE A 65 5.52 -75.11 -2.34
N LYS A 66 4.80 -75.60 -3.35
CA LYS A 66 3.76 -74.85 -4.06
C LYS A 66 2.70 -74.32 -3.10
N LYS A 67 2.15 -75.16 -2.22
CA LYS A 67 1.15 -74.75 -1.22
C LYS A 67 1.68 -73.67 -0.28
N THR A 68 2.92 -73.77 0.18
CA THR A 68 3.55 -72.76 1.06
C THR A 68 3.70 -71.43 0.35
N ILE A 69 4.18 -71.44 -0.90
CA ILE A 69 4.34 -70.22 -1.70
C ILE A 69 2.97 -69.58 -1.98
N GLU A 70 1.97 -70.38 -2.34
CA GLU A 70 0.60 -69.87 -2.59
C GLU A 70 0.00 -69.23 -1.33
N ALA A 71 0.19 -69.84 -0.16
CA ALA A 71 -0.27 -69.28 1.11
C ALA A 71 0.44 -67.96 1.45
N GLN A 72 1.77 -67.90 1.29
CA GLN A 72 2.54 -66.67 1.51
C GLN A 72 2.11 -65.56 0.55
N VAL A 73 1.95 -65.88 -0.74
CA VAL A 73 1.50 -64.91 -1.74
C VAL A 73 0.10 -64.40 -1.43
N ALA A 74 -0.80 -65.25 -0.93
CA ALA A 74 -2.14 -64.83 -0.51
C ALA A 74 -2.09 -63.87 0.68
N GLU A 75 -1.25 -64.13 1.68
CA GLU A 75 -1.09 -63.26 2.85
C GLU A 75 -0.47 -61.91 2.46
N GLU A 76 0.58 -61.91 1.65
CA GLU A 76 1.21 -60.67 1.15
C GLU A 76 0.24 -59.83 0.32
N ARG A 77 -0.59 -60.47 -0.51
CA ARG A 77 -1.64 -59.76 -1.28
C ARG A 77 -2.67 -59.11 -0.36
N LYS A 78 -3.07 -59.80 0.71
CA LYS A 78 -4.00 -59.28 1.70
C LYS A 78 -3.37 -58.12 2.47
N HIS A 79 -2.16 -58.30 2.99
CA HIS A 79 -1.42 -57.27 3.72
C HIS A 79 -1.24 -55.99 2.88
N LEU A 80 -0.79 -56.13 1.62
CA LEU A 80 -0.60 -54.99 0.72
C LEU A 80 -1.92 -54.27 0.42
N LYS A 81 -3.03 -55.02 0.34
CA LYS A 81 -4.36 -54.44 0.12
C LYS A 81 -4.82 -53.63 1.34
N ASP A 82 -4.63 -54.18 2.53
CA ASP A 82 -4.98 -53.52 3.79
C ASP A 82 -4.13 -52.25 3.99
N GLU A 83 -2.83 -52.29 3.71
CA GLU A 83 -1.95 -51.11 3.75
C GLU A 83 -2.37 -50.03 2.75
N TYR A 84 -2.73 -50.42 1.53
CA TYR A 84 -3.20 -49.49 0.51
C TYR A 84 -4.49 -48.78 0.95
N ASP A 85 -5.46 -49.54 1.49
CA ASP A 85 -6.74 -48.98 1.94
C ASP A 85 -6.55 -48.09 3.18
N ALA A 86 -5.64 -48.45 4.09
CA ALA A 86 -5.26 -47.61 5.22
C ALA A 86 -4.59 -46.30 4.78
N LEU A 87 -3.65 -46.35 3.83
CA LEU A 87 -2.97 -45.18 3.30
C LEU A 87 -3.94 -44.24 2.59
N LYS A 88 -4.87 -44.81 1.79
CA LYS A 88 -5.90 -44.06 1.10
C LYS A 88 -6.83 -43.34 2.09
N SER A 89 -7.27 -44.04 3.13
CA SER A 89 -8.11 -43.46 4.19
C SER A 89 -7.38 -42.36 4.95
N ARG A 90 -6.09 -42.55 5.25
CA ARG A 90 -5.25 -41.55 5.92
C ARG A 90 -5.13 -40.28 5.06
N LEU A 91 -4.80 -40.43 3.79
CA LEU A 91 -4.67 -39.31 2.85
C LEU A 91 -5.97 -38.50 2.74
N GLU A 92 -7.11 -39.19 2.62
CA GLU A 92 -8.42 -38.55 2.57
C GLU A 92 -8.73 -37.77 3.86
N SER A 93 -8.40 -38.34 5.02
CA SER A 93 -8.59 -37.67 6.32
C SER A 93 -7.69 -36.43 6.48
N GLU A 94 -6.41 -36.53 6.08
CA GLU A 94 -5.46 -35.41 6.13
C GLU A 94 -5.91 -34.27 5.20
N TYR A 95 -6.36 -34.60 3.98
CA TYR A 95 -6.91 -33.64 3.04
C TYR A 95 -8.14 -32.92 3.61
N ASN A 96 -9.11 -33.67 4.15
CA ASN A 96 -10.32 -33.10 4.72
C ASN A 96 -10.02 -32.20 5.93
N ASN A 97 -9.14 -32.63 6.83
CA ASN A 97 -8.71 -31.83 7.97
C ASN A 97 -8.04 -30.52 7.51
N CYS A 98 -7.12 -30.61 6.55
CA CYS A 98 -6.46 -29.45 5.96
C CYS A 98 -7.47 -28.45 5.36
N MET A 99 -8.46 -28.96 4.62
CA MET A 99 -9.52 -28.13 4.03
C MET A 99 -10.39 -27.44 5.10
N VAL A 100 -10.71 -28.12 6.20
CA VAL A 100 -11.46 -27.53 7.32
C VAL A 100 -10.65 -26.42 7.99
N ASP A 101 -9.38 -26.68 8.30
CA ASP A 101 -8.46 -25.70 8.88
C ASP A 101 -8.30 -24.46 7.98
N MET A 102 -8.14 -24.65 6.67
CA MET A 102 -8.05 -23.55 5.71
C MET A 102 -9.35 -22.73 5.68
N LYS A 103 -10.52 -23.38 5.65
CA LYS A 103 -11.82 -22.67 5.71
C LYS A 103 -11.97 -21.85 6.98
N GLN A 104 -11.56 -22.41 8.12
CA GLN A 104 -11.64 -21.72 9.40
C GLN A 104 -10.70 -20.50 9.44
N LYS A 105 -9.46 -20.65 8.95
CA LYS A 105 -8.50 -19.53 8.82
C LYS A 105 -9.02 -18.42 7.89
N ILE A 106 -9.60 -18.80 6.76
CA ILE A 106 -10.21 -17.84 5.82
C ILE A 106 -11.34 -17.07 6.52
N TYR A 107 -12.21 -17.76 7.26
CA TYR A 107 -13.30 -17.11 8.00
C TYR A 107 -12.76 -16.14 9.07
N SER A 108 -11.75 -16.54 9.84
CA SER A 108 -11.15 -15.66 10.85
C SER A 108 -10.48 -14.44 10.24
N PHE A 109 -9.75 -14.60 9.13
CA PHE A 109 -9.11 -13.47 8.45
C PHE A 109 -10.13 -12.53 7.85
N LYS A 110 -11.20 -13.06 7.25
CA LYS A 110 -12.31 -12.25 6.75
C LYS A 110 -12.92 -11.39 7.86
N HIS A 111 -13.23 -11.99 9.00
CA HIS A 111 -13.81 -11.25 10.13
C HIS A 111 -12.88 -10.15 10.64
N GLN A 112 -11.59 -10.45 10.80
CA GLN A 112 -10.60 -9.46 11.24
C GLN A 112 -10.48 -8.29 10.26
N LEU A 113 -10.49 -8.56 8.96
CA LEU A 113 -10.46 -7.51 7.93
C LEU A 113 -11.73 -6.65 7.96
N GLU A 114 -12.90 -7.26 8.11
CA GLU A 114 -14.18 -6.54 8.21
C GLU A 114 -14.22 -5.65 9.46
N GLU A 115 -13.74 -6.13 10.61
CA GLU A 115 -13.64 -5.34 11.85
C GLU A 115 -12.64 -4.19 11.73
N GLN A 116 -11.47 -4.42 11.12
CA GLN A 116 -10.48 -3.36 10.88
C GLN A 116 -11.03 -2.28 9.94
N GLN A 117 -11.70 -2.69 8.87
CA GLN A 117 -12.30 -1.75 7.93
C GLN A 117 -13.40 -0.92 8.60
N LYS A 118 -14.27 -1.57 9.38
CA LYS A 118 -15.37 -0.89 10.08
C LYS A 118 -14.85 0.09 11.12
N SER A 119 -13.94 -0.36 11.98
CA SER A 119 -13.36 0.49 13.02
C SER A 119 -12.57 1.67 12.44
N GLY A 120 -11.80 1.45 11.38
CA GLY A 120 -11.08 2.52 10.67
C GLY A 120 -12.03 3.54 10.02
N SER A 121 -13.13 3.08 9.44
CA SER A 121 -14.17 3.96 8.88
C SER A 121 -14.85 4.79 9.97
N ASP A 122 -15.24 4.16 11.09
CA ASP A 122 -15.92 4.83 12.20
C ASP A 122 -15.02 5.89 12.85
N ASP A 123 -13.73 5.61 13.02
CA ASP A 123 -12.76 6.57 13.56
C ASP A 123 -12.57 7.76 12.63
N LEU A 124 -12.38 7.50 11.33
CA LEU A 124 -12.22 8.54 10.33
C LEU A 124 -13.46 9.45 10.24
N GLU A 125 -14.66 8.87 10.28
CA GLU A 125 -15.92 9.62 10.31
C GLU A 125 -16.02 10.52 11.55
N ARG A 126 -15.66 10.00 12.73
CA ARG A 126 -15.62 10.78 13.99
C ARG A 126 -14.63 11.94 13.88
N GLN A 127 -13.45 11.71 13.34
CA GLN A 127 -12.44 12.75 13.14
C GLN A 127 -12.94 13.85 12.21
N TYR A 128 -13.53 13.51 11.06
CA TYR A 128 -14.08 14.49 10.12
C TYR A 128 -15.22 15.30 10.75
N LYS A 129 -16.18 14.65 11.42
CA LYS A 129 -17.28 15.34 12.11
C LYS A 129 -16.76 16.31 13.16
N SER A 130 -15.79 15.90 13.96
CA SER A 130 -15.16 16.75 14.98
C SER A 130 -14.47 17.97 14.35
N ARG A 131 -13.70 17.76 13.27
CA ARG A 131 -12.98 18.84 12.57
C ARG A 131 -13.93 19.83 11.90
N ILE A 132 -15.00 19.34 11.28
CA ILE A 132 -16.06 20.21 10.71
C ILE A 132 -16.68 21.06 11.82
N CYS A 133 -17.07 20.45 12.95
CA CYS A 133 -17.65 21.21 14.08
C CYS A 133 -16.70 22.29 14.62
N ALA A 134 -15.39 22.01 14.67
CA ALA A 134 -14.40 22.99 15.10
C ALA A 134 -14.26 24.16 14.11
N LEU A 135 -14.29 23.86 12.80
CA LEU A 135 -14.27 24.88 11.75
C LEU A 135 -15.53 25.74 11.74
N ASP A 136 -16.71 25.14 11.90
CA ASP A 136 -17.98 25.88 11.96
C ASP A 136 -18.00 26.86 13.14
N LYS A 137 -17.53 26.44 14.32
CA LYS A 137 -17.39 27.32 15.48
C LYS A 137 -16.43 28.49 15.20
N SER A 138 -15.30 28.22 14.55
CA SER A 138 -14.32 29.24 14.18
C SER A 138 -14.88 30.23 13.16
N ASN A 139 -15.58 29.75 12.14
CA ASN A 139 -16.24 30.57 11.13
C ASN A 139 -17.30 31.48 11.75
N ALA A 140 -18.15 30.95 12.64
CA ALA A 140 -19.14 31.76 13.34
C ALA A 140 -18.54 32.89 14.19
N VAL A 141 -17.33 32.72 14.72
CA VAL A 141 -16.59 33.79 15.42
C VAL A 141 -16.10 34.85 14.43
N LYS A 142 -15.50 34.43 13.32
CA LYS A 142 -15.00 35.34 12.28
C LYS A 142 -16.13 36.14 11.64
N ASP A 143 -17.28 35.53 11.39
CA ASP A 143 -18.44 36.23 10.81
C ASP A 143 -18.93 37.36 11.72
N LYS A 144 -18.94 37.13 13.04
CA LYS A 144 -19.27 38.17 14.02
C LYS A 144 -18.26 39.32 13.98
N GLU A 145 -16.98 39.03 13.82
CA GLU A 145 -15.93 40.03 13.74
C GLU A 145 -16.01 40.84 12.44
N ILE A 146 -16.24 40.17 11.31
CA ILE A 146 -16.51 40.80 10.00
C ILE A 146 -17.72 41.74 10.12
N GLY A 147 -18.79 41.32 10.79
CA GLY A 147 -19.95 42.16 11.06
C GLY A 147 -19.61 43.44 11.83
N LYS A 148 -18.79 43.33 12.89
CA LYS A 148 -18.32 44.50 13.66
C LYS A 148 -17.47 45.46 12.82
N LEU A 149 -16.51 44.92 12.06
CA LEU A 149 -15.64 45.72 11.19
C LEU A 149 -16.45 46.43 10.10
N SER A 150 -17.43 45.75 9.51
CA SER A 150 -18.32 46.33 8.50
C SER A 150 -19.14 47.50 9.05
N ALA A 151 -19.67 47.37 10.28
CA ALA A 151 -20.39 48.44 10.94
C ALA A 151 -19.49 49.66 11.24
N SER A 152 -18.28 49.43 11.74
CA SER A 152 -17.30 50.50 11.98
C SER A 152 -16.91 51.21 10.68
N LEU A 153 -16.66 50.45 9.60
CA LEU A 153 -16.33 51.00 8.29
C LEU A 153 -17.45 51.89 7.75
N SER A 154 -18.70 51.44 7.89
CA SER A 154 -19.86 52.24 7.47
C SER A 154 -19.98 53.54 8.27
N ARG A 155 -19.69 53.51 9.57
CA ARG A 155 -19.70 54.70 10.43
C ARG A 155 -18.64 55.71 9.98
N SER A 156 -17.38 55.27 9.84
CA SER A 156 -16.29 56.14 9.40
C SER A 156 -16.52 56.69 7.99
N LYS A 157 -17.14 55.92 7.08
CA LYS A 157 -17.52 56.41 5.75
C LYS A 157 -18.49 57.60 5.82
N ASN A 158 -19.46 57.56 6.73
CA ASN A 158 -20.40 58.66 6.93
C ASN A 158 -19.70 59.87 7.56
N GLU A 159 -18.86 59.66 8.59
CA GLU A 159 -18.07 60.73 9.21
C GLU A 159 -17.19 61.46 8.19
N ILE A 160 -16.53 60.74 7.28
CA ILE A 160 -15.74 61.34 6.19
C ILE A 160 -16.61 62.21 5.27
N LYS A 161 -17.83 61.75 4.96
CA LYS A 161 -18.76 62.52 4.13
C LYS A 161 -19.16 63.83 4.81
N ASP A 162 -19.46 63.78 6.11
CA ASP A 162 -19.85 64.94 6.90
C ASP A 162 -18.69 65.93 7.03
N LEU A 163 -17.48 65.44 7.34
CA LEU A 163 -16.26 66.26 7.37
C LEU A 163 -15.98 66.94 6.02
N LYS A 164 -16.20 66.23 4.89
CA LYS A 164 -16.05 66.81 3.55
C LYS A 164 -17.04 67.96 3.30
N HIS A 165 -18.27 67.85 3.82
CA HIS A 165 -19.25 68.93 3.74
C HIS A 165 -18.82 70.14 4.59
N VAL A 166 -18.43 69.91 5.85
CA VAL A 166 -17.93 70.96 6.75
C VAL A 166 -16.72 71.68 6.12
N LEU A 167 -15.75 70.94 5.59
CA LEU A 167 -14.58 71.49 4.92
C LEU A 167 -14.97 72.38 3.73
N SER A 168 -15.95 71.96 2.93
CA SER A 168 -16.45 72.75 1.80
C SER A 168 -17.11 74.05 2.26
N SER A 169 -17.81 74.04 3.39
CA SER A 169 -18.40 75.23 3.99
C SER A 169 -17.33 76.19 4.51
N VAL A 170 -16.37 75.68 5.28
CA VAL A 170 -15.24 76.47 5.81
C VAL A 170 -14.42 77.11 4.69
N LYS A 171 -14.20 76.37 3.59
CA LYS A 171 -13.53 76.91 2.40
C LYS A 171 -14.26 78.12 1.81
N LYS A 172 -15.60 78.11 1.79
CA LYS A 172 -16.41 79.25 1.31
C LYS A 172 -16.31 80.44 2.26
N THR A 173 -16.33 80.22 3.57
CA THR A 173 -16.20 81.31 4.56
C THR A 173 -14.82 81.95 4.52
N ILE A 174 -13.75 81.16 4.36
CA ILE A 174 -12.38 81.68 4.17
C ILE A 174 -12.35 82.58 2.93
N LYS A 175 -12.84 82.10 1.78
CA LYS A 175 -12.90 82.92 0.56
C LYS A 175 -13.65 84.24 0.78
N THR A 176 -14.79 84.20 1.48
CA THR A 176 -15.57 85.42 1.77
C THR A 176 -14.79 86.40 2.65
N LEU A 177 -14.04 85.91 3.63
CA LEU A 177 -13.19 86.74 4.47
C LEU A 177 -12.02 87.33 3.68
N ASP A 178 -11.39 86.54 2.80
CA ASP A 178 -10.33 87.01 1.90
C ASP A 178 -10.85 88.14 0.99
N ASP A 179 -12.03 87.97 0.38
CA ASP A 179 -12.67 89.00 -0.45
C ASP A 179 -12.95 90.29 0.35
N ILE A 180 -13.38 90.17 1.63
CA ILE A 180 -13.61 91.32 2.53
C ILE A 180 -12.28 92.02 2.88
N ILE A 181 -11.23 91.26 3.20
CA ILE A 181 -9.91 91.79 3.53
C ILE A 181 -9.37 92.57 2.33
N TYR A 182 -9.39 91.96 1.14
CA TYR A 182 -8.97 92.61 -0.10
C TYR A 182 -9.71 93.93 -0.34
N SER A 183 -11.05 93.94 -0.21
CA SER A 183 -11.86 95.17 -0.38
C SER A 183 -11.50 96.25 0.65
N LYS A 184 -11.24 95.88 1.90
CA LYS A 184 -10.80 96.82 2.95
C LYS A 184 -9.42 97.38 2.64
N ASP A 185 -8.48 96.54 2.19
CA ASP A 185 -7.13 96.97 1.84
C ASP A 185 -7.14 97.98 0.69
N GLN A 186 -7.93 97.72 -0.36
CA GLN A 186 -8.13 98.67 -1.46
C GLN A 186 -8.70 100.01 -0.98
N THR A 187 -9.65 99.97 -0.05
CA THR A 187 -10.26 101.17 0.53
C THR A 187 -9.24 101.97 1.36
N ILE A 188 -8.40 101.29 2.14
CA ILE A 188 -7.33 101.92 2.93
C ILE A 188 -6.31 102.60 2.02
N ILE A 189 -5.87 101.92 0.95
CA ILE A 189 -4.94 102.47 -0.05
C ILE A 189 -5.54 103.73 -0.68
N ALA A 190 -6.80 103.67 -1.14
CA ALA A 190 -7.47 104.83 -1.74
C ALA A 190 -7.58 106.03 -0.78
N TYR A 191 -7.89 105.80 0.50
CA TYR A 191 -7.89 106.86 1.51
C TYR A 191 -6.48 107.44 1.72
N TYR A 192 -5.46 106.58 1.81
CA TYR A 192 -4.07 107.00 1.96
C TYR A 192 -3.60 107.88 0.78
N ASP A 193 -3.85 107.44 -0.46
CA ASP A 193 -3.52 108.19 -1.67
C ASP A 193 -4.26 109.55 -1.75
N GLY A 194 -5.53 109.57 -1.30
CA GLY A 194 -6.33 110.79 -1.19
C GLY A 194 -5.74 111.80 -0.19
N ILE A 195 -5.30 111.34 0.99
CA ILE A 195 -4.65 112.18 1.99
C ILE A 195 -3.32 112.73 1.45
N CYS A 196 -2.47 111.88 0.86
CA CYS A 196 -1.21 112.29 0.23
C CYS A 196 -1.39 113.38 -0.83
N SER A 197 -2.49 113.32 -1.59
CA SER A 197 -2.80 114.29 -2.65
C SER A 197 -3.20 115.67 -2.13
N ILE A 198 -3.78 115.76 -0.92
CA ILE A 198 -4.27 117.02 -0.33
C ILE A 198 -3.17 117.76 0.44
N ASN A 199 -2.28 117.04 1.12
CA ASN A 199 -1.19 117.65 1.89
C ASN A 199 0.09 116.81 1.81
N PRO A 200 0.94 117.04 0.79
CA PRO A 200 2.11 116.19 0.54
C PRO A 200 3.15 116.23 1.67
N ASP A 201 3.18 117.30 2.46
CA ASP A 201 4.17 117.51 3.53
C ASP A 201 3.69 117.02 4.92
N CYS A 202 2.47 116.48 5.05
CA CYS A 202 1.94 116.06 6.36
C CYS A 202 2.25 114.61 6.75
N ILE A 203 2.87 113.84 5.87
CA ILE A 203 3.17 112.42 6.13
C ILE A 203 4.69 112.26 6.22
N ASP A 204 5.17 112.08 7.46
CA ASP A 204 6.56 111.78 7.74
C ASP A 204 6.85 110.31 7.39
N ASN A 205 7.51 110.09 6.24
CA ASN A 205 7.94 108.77 5.77
C ASN A 205 8.96 108.08 6.69
N THR A 206 9.37 108.74 7.78
CA THR A 206 10.27 108.22 8.82
C THR A 206 9.53 107.61 10.01
N ILE A 207 8.21 107.78 10.12
CA ILE A 207 7.40 107.21 11.21
C ILE A 207 6.85 105.84 10.79
N GLU A 208 7.47 104.77 11.30
CA GLU A 208 6.95 103.42 11.16
C GLU A 208 5.62 103.25 11.92
N PRO A 209 4.60 102.59 11.33
CA PRO A 209 3.39 102.23 12.05
C PRO A 209 3.75 101.36 13.27
N THR A 210 3.41 101.83 14.48
CA THR A 210 3.77 101.19 15.77
C THR A 210 3.17 99.79 15.98
N ILE A 211 2.34 99.30 15.06
CA ILE A 211 1.56 98.06 15.22
C ILE A 211 2.16 96.84 14.49
N PHE A 212 3.29 96.96 13.78
CA PHE A 212 3.92 95.82 13.09
C PHE A 212 5.35 95.55 13.58
N TYR A 213 5.47 94.91 14.75
CA TYR A 213 6.74 94.34 15.25
C TYR A 213 7.01 92.95 14.65
N GLU A 214 6.93 92.81 13.33
CA GLU A 214 7.42 91.62 12.63
C GLU A 214 8.46 92.05 11.61
N LYS A 215 9.65 91.44 11.67
CA LYS A 215 10.88 91.85 10.96
C LYS A 215 10.74 91.90 9.43
N GLU A 216 9.63 91.40 8.89
CA GLU A 216 9.32 91.28 7.46
C GLU A 216 8.09 92.12 7.03
N ALA A 217 7.46 92.85 7.95
CA ALA A 217 6.22 93.58 7.69
C ALA A 217 6.36 94.67 6.62
N LYS A 218 7.50 95.36 6.56
CA LYS A 218 7.77 96.38 5.53
C LYS A 218 7.88 95.77 4.13
N VAL A 219 8.45 94.57 4.00
CA VAL A 219 8.57 93.86 2.71
C VAL A 219 7.21 93.32 2.28
N LEU A 220 6.41 92.81 3.23
CA LEU A 220 5.04 92.37 2.98
C LEU A 220 4.15 93.52 2.53
N TRP A 221 4.26 94.70 3.15
CA TRP A 221 3.50 95.89 2.77
C TRP A 221 3.80 96.32 1.33
N THR A 222 5.08 96.47 0.97
CA THR A 222 5.46 96.84 -0.41
C THR A 222 4.95 95.81 -1.42
N ARG A 223 5.06 94.52 -1.09
CA ARG A 223 4.59 93.43 -1.96
C ARG A 223 3.06 93.43 -2.12
N TRP A 224 2.30 93.64 -1.05
CA TRP A 224 0.83 93.79 -1.13
C TRP A 224 0.42 95.01 -1.95
N HIS A 225 1.16 96.11 -1.81
CA HIS A 225 0.90 97.35 -2.54
C HIS A 225 1.20 97.25 -4.05
N ASP A 226 2.14 96.36 -4.43
CA ASP A 226 2.45 96.05 -5.83
C ASP A 226 1.49 95.00 -6.41
N ASP A 227 1.21 93.90 -5.70
CA ASP A 227 0.24 92.87 -6.11
C ASP A 227 -1.18 93.48 -6.31
N ALA A 228 -1.54 94.49 -5.51
CA ALA A 228 -2.80 95.24 -5.63
C ALA A 228 -2.92 96.11 -6.90
N LYS A 229 -1.80 96.50 -7.53
CA LYS A 229 -1.81 97.30 -8.78
C LYS A 229 -2.06 96.45 -10.02
N ASP A 230 -1.69 95.17 -9.98
CA ASP A 230 -1.71 94.29 -11.15
C ASP A 230 -3.04 93.52 -11.32
N ASP A 231 -3.92 93.49 -10.30
CA ASP A 231 -5.19 92.75 -10.31
C ASP A 231 -6.43 93.65 -10.64
N LEU A 232 -6.29 94.53 -11.64
CA LEU A 232 -7.36 95.41 -12.15
C LEU A 232 -8.31 94.74 -13.17
N ASN A 233 -8.26 93.41 -13.32
CA ASN A 233 -9.22 92.68 -14.15
C ASN A 233 -10.23 91.90 -13.29
N ILE A 234 -11.45 92.45 -13.24
CA ILE A 234 -12.69 91.71 -12.98
C ILE A 234 -12.88 90.61 -14.03
#